data_AF-A0A955YPP4-F1
#
_entry.id   AF-A0A955YPP4-F1
#
_cell.length_a   1.000
_cell.length_b   1.000
_cell.length_c   1.000
_cell.angle_alpha   90.00
_cell.angle_beta   90.00
_cell.angle_gamma   90.00
#
_symmetry.space_group_name_H-M   'P 1'
#
loop_
_entity.id
_entity.type
_entity.pdbx_description
1 polymer ?
#
loop_
_entity_poly.entity_id
_entity_poly.type
_entity_poly.pdbx_seq_one_letter_code
_entity_poly.pdbx_strand_id
1 'polypeptide(L)'
;RDGDTGFRIIAGERREGRRDIVATLTDALANLSDNTQQHAFAAIKTIQGFLRTVVRSIFGLGLVLMLSAYLLVTTDRVFEFLRLLVRPSRQQNFNLLLRRIDRGLSGVVRGQLMIALVNGVLSGILFYALNLNYWPVLTLIATVLSVIPIFGAILSSIPAVLVGFQSGFTTAGFVLIGIIGIHQLEANVLNPKIMGDAAKVHPVLVVFALLGGEHLFGLAGALLAVPLLSITQSLFLHFRELALGVPTPRTLRASAFPPPGP
;
A
#
# COMPACT_ATOMS: atom_id res chain seq x y z
N ARG A 1 -18.72 -74.97 46.63
CA ARG A 1 -18.04 -73.90 47.39
C ARG A 1 -16.58 -74.31 47.43
N ASP A 2 -15.60 -73.70 46.79
CA ASP A 2 -15.39 -72.44 46.06
C ASP A 2 -14.24 -72.76 45.07
N GLY A 3 -14.09 -72.19 43.88
CA GLY A 3 -13.92 -70.77 43.57
C GLY A 3 -12.65 -70.60 42.71
N ASP A 4 -12.63 -71.23 41.53
CA ASP A 4 -11.48 -71.22 40.59
C ASP A 4 -11.76 -70.27 39.40
N THR A 5 -12.00 -69.00 39.71
CA THR A 5 -12.33 -67.96 38.70
C THR A 5 -11.27 -66.84 38.62
N GLY A 6 -10.14 -66.96 39.30
CA GLY A 6 -9.16 -65.86 39.43
C GLY A 6 -8.19 -65.66 38.25
N PHE A 7 -7.91 -66.70 37.44
CA PHE A 7 -6.79 -66.64 36.48
C PHE A 7 -7.18 -66.19 35.06
N ARG A 8 -8.47 -66.07 34.75
CA ARG A 8 -8.95 -65.67 33.41
C ARG A 8 -9.12 -64.15 33.23
N ILE A 9 -9.22 -63.38 34.31
CA ILE A 9 -9.55 -61.94 34.24
C ILE A 9 -8.31 -61.09 33.89
N ILE A 10 -7.13 -61.43 34.44
CA ILE A 10 -5.90 -60.64 34.25
C ILE A 10 -5.36 -60.71 32.80
N ALA A 11 -5.66 -61.78 32.07
CA ALA A 11 -5.26 -61.93 30.67
C ALA A 11 -6.16 -61.13 29.70
N GLY A 12 -7.40 -60.83 30.10
CA GLY A 12 -8.37 -60.03 29.33
C GLY A 12 -8.05 -58.54 29.35
N GLU A 13 -7.88 -57.97 30.55
CA GLU A 13 -7.60 -56.53 30.74
C GLU A 13 -6.28 -56.08 30.09
N ARG A 14 -5.22 -56.91 30.16
CA ARG A 14 -3.95 -56.62 29.46
C ARG A 14 -4.07 -56.64 27.94
N ARG A 15 -5.01 -57.40 27.37
CA ARG A 15 -5.27 -57.42 25.92
C ARG A 15 -6.13 -56.24 25.49
N GLU A 16 -7.02 -55.79 26.34
CA GLU A 16 -7.91 -54.63 26.13
C GLU A 16 -7.12 -53.32 26.19
N GLY A 17 -6.33 -53.10 27.26
CA GLY A 17 -5.45 -51.93 27.36
C GLY A 17 -4.39 -51.87 26.26
N ARG A 18 -3.90 -53.02 25.76
CA ARG A 18 -2.97 -53.05 24.62
C ARG A 18 -3.66 -52.73 23.29
N ARG A 19 -4.96 -53.05 23.13
CA ARG A 19 -5.76 -52.64 21.96
C ARG A 19 -6.07 -51.15 22.00
N ASP A 20 -6.38 -50.60 23.17
CA ASP A 20 -6.67 -49.17 23.34
C ASP A 20 -5.44 -48.30 23.10
N ILE A 21 -4.26 -48.72 23.58
CA ILE A 21 -2.99 -48.01 23.30
C ILE A 21 -2.68 -48.04 21.80
N VAL A 22 -2.88 -49.18 21.14
CA VAL A 22 -2.65 -49.30 19.69
C VAL A 22 -3.66 -48.45 18.91
N ALA A 23 -4.94 -48.43 19.30
CA ALA A 23 -5.96 -47.59 18.68
C ALA A 23 -5.64 -46.10 18.84
N THR A 24 -5.30 -45.67 20.06
CA THR A 24 -4.93 -44.27 20.35
C THR A 24 -3.66 -43.84 19.59
N LEU A 25 -2.67 -44.73 19.44
CA LEU A 25 -1.50 -44.47 18.58
C LEU A 25 -1.87 -44.38 17.11
N THR A 26 -2.79 -45.23 16.64
CA THR A 26 -3.23 -45.24 15.24
C THR A 26 -4.03 -43.98 14.91
N ASP A 27 -4.89 -43.55 15.82
CA ASP A 27 -5.66 -42.30 15.70
C ASP A 27 -4.76 -41.07 15.83
N ALA A 28 -3.75 -41.07 16.71
CA ALA A 28 -2.76 -40.00 16.79
C ALA A 28 -1.92 -39.91 15.49
N LEU A 29 -1.52 -41.04 14.91
CA LEU A 29 -0.82 -41.08 13.63
C LEU A 29 -1.69 -40.63 12.46
N ALA A 30 -2.99 -41.00 12.46
CA ALA A 30 -3.96 -40.54 11.46
C ALA A 30 -4.19 -39.03 11.56
N ASN A 31 -4.38 -38.51 12.77
CA ASN A 31 -4.57 -37.07 13.01
C ASN A 31 -3.31 -36.24 12.72
N LEU A 32 -2.11 -36.79 12.92
CA LEU A 32 -0.85 -36.17 12.50
C LEU A 32 -0.71 -36.14 10.98
N SER A 33 -1.10 -37.22 10.30
CA SER A 33 -1.13 -37.28 8.83
C SER A 33 -2.10 -36.25 8.25
N ASP A 34 -3.32 -36.17 8.81
CA ASP A 34 -4.35 -35.24 8.34
C ASP A 34 -3.99 -33.77 8.62
N ASN A 35 -3.48 -33.45 9.81
CA ASN A 35 -3.02 -32.09 10.11
C ASN A 35 -1.81 -31.69 9.24
N THR A 36 -0.88 -32.61 8.98
CA THR A 36 0.28 -32.33 8.12
C THR A 36 -0.13 -32.11 6.66
N GLN A 37 -1.09 -32.90 6.16
CA GLN A 37 -1.63 -32.70 4.81
C GLN A 37 -2.39 -31.38 4.71
N GLN A 38 -3.25 -31.04 5.68
CA GLN A 38 -4.02 -29.78 5.65
C GLN A 38 -3.11 -28.55 5.70
N HIS A 39 -2.04 -28.56 6.52
CA HIS A 39 -1.06 -27.47 6.53
C HIS A 39 -0.23 -27.41 5.24
N ALA A 40 0.11 -28.55 4.64
CA ALA A 40 0.80 -28.59 3.35
C ALA A 40 -0.08 -28.02 2.22
N PHE A 41 -1.37 -28.39 2.16
CA PHE A 41 -2.31 -27.85 1.18
C PHE A 41 -2.57 -26.34 1.38
N ALA A 42 -2.64 -25.87 2.63
CA ALA A 42 -2.76 -24.46 2.95
C ALA A 42 -1.52 -23.66 2.54
N ALA A 43 -0.31 -24.18 2.81
CA ALA A 43 0.95 -23.58 2.38
C ALA A 43 1.04 -23.50 0.85
N ILE A 44 0.72 -24.58 0.14
CA ILE A 44 0.71 -24.61 -1.33
C ILE A 44 -0.29 -23.60 -1.90
N LYS A 45 -1.52 -23.52 -1.36
CA LYS A 45 -2.50 -22.52 -1.77
C LYS A 45 -2.02 -21.09 -1.54
N THR A 46 -1.37 -20.84 -0.40
CA THR A 46 -0.83 -19.51 -0.06
C THR A 46 0.29 -19.13 -1.03
N ILE A 47 1.22 -20.05 -1.29
CA ILE A 47 2.32 -19.85 -2.25
C ILE A 47 1.79 -19.63 -3.66
N GLN A 48 0.81 -20.42 -4.11
CA GLN A 48 0.18 -20.23 -5.42
C GLN A 48 -0.57 -18.88 -5.51
N GLY A 49 -1.27 -18.48 -4.45
CA GLY A 49 -1.94 -17.19 -4.36
C GLY A 49 -0.97 -16.02 -4.42
N PHE A 50 0.15 -16.13 -3.69
CA PHE A 50 1.24 -15.16 -3.74
C PHE A 50 1.85 -15.08 -5.15
N LEU A 51 2.19 -16.22 -5.75
CA LEU A 51 2.78 -16.27 -7.09
C LEU A 51 1.86 -15.65 -8.15
N ARG A 52 0.56 -15.97 -8.12
CA ARG A 52 -0.42 -15.34 -9.02
C ARG A 52 -0.48 -13.82 -8.82
N THR A 53 -0.46 -13.36 -7.57
CA THR A 53 -0.45 -11.94 -7.25
C THR A 53 0.79 -11.25 -7.80
N VAL A 54 1.98 -11.82 -7.59
CA VAL A 54 3.24 -11.31 -8.11
C VAL A 54 3.22 -11.23 -9.64
N VAL A 55 2.82 -12.30 -10.32
CA VAL A 55 2.74 -12.34 -11.79
C VAL A 55 1.76 -11.28 -12.32
N ARG A 56 0.56 -11.18 -11.72
CA ARG A 56 -0.43 -10.17 -12.09
C ARG A 56 0.09 -8.75 -11.85
N SER A 57 0.80 -8.51 -10.77
CA SER A 57 1.40 -7.21 -10.46
C SER A 57 2.51 -6.83 -11.42
N ILE A 58 3.39 -7.76 -11.81
CA ILE A 58 4.44 -7.51 -12.81
C ILE A 58 3.81 -7.17 -14.17
N PHE A 59 2.83 -7.96 -14.61
CA PHE A 59 2.13 -7.71 -15.87
C PHE A 59 1.37 -6.37 -15.84
N GLY A 60 0.67 -6.09 -14.74
CA GLY A 60 -0.04 -4.84 -14.54
C GLY A 60 0.90 -3.64 -14.53
N LEU A 61 2.04 -3.73 -13.86
CA LEU A 61 3.06 -2.69 -13.85
C LEU A 61 3.63 -2.46 -15.26
N GLY A 62 3.92 -3.52 -16.01
CA GLY A 62 4.36 -3.44 -17.40
C GLY A 62 3.33 -2.73 -18.30
N LEU A 63 2.05 -3.10 -18.18
CA LEU A 63 0.95 -2.48 -18.94
C LEU A 63 0.79 -1.00 -18.59
N VAL A 64 0.83 -0.66 -17.29
CA VAL A 64 0.73 0.74 -16.82
C VAL A 64 1.92 1.56 -17.33
N LEU A 65 3.14 1.03 -17.28
CA LEU A 65 4.32 1.71 -17.81
C LEU A 65 4.23 1.90 -19.33
N MET A 66 3.82 0.85 -20.06
CA MET A 66 3.63 0.92 -21.50
C MET A 66 2.57 1.97 -21.88
N LEU A 67 1.42 1.96 -21.22
CA LEU A 67 0.35 2.91 -21.45
C LEU A 67 0.78 4.33 -21.09
N SER A 68 1.49 4.50 -19.97
CA SER A 68 2.03 5.79 -19.55
C SER A 68 3.03 6.33 -20.56
N ALA A 69 3.95 5.49 -21.06
CA ALA A 69 4.90 5.87 -22.09
C ALA A 69 4.20 6.23 -23.41
N TYR A 70 3.21 5.44 -23.83
CA TYR A 70 2.41 5.73 -25.02
C TYR A 70 1.64 7.03 -24.90
N LEU A 71 0.98 7.26 -23.75
CA LEU A 71 0.28 8.52 -23.46
C LEU A 71 1.25 9.70 -23.44
N LEU A 72 2.44 9.54 -22.87
CA LEU A 72 3.46 10.59 -22.85
C LEU A 72 3.90 10.98 -24.27
N VAL A 73 4.11 9.99 -25.15
CA VAL A 73 4.48 10.21 -26.56
C VAL A 73 3.32 10.80 -27.38
N THR A 74 2.08 10.42 -27.08
CA THR A 74 0.88 10.83 -27.84
C THR A 74 0.08 11.95 -27.17
N THR A 75 0.65 12.60 -26.15
CA THR A 75 -0.01 13.60 -25.30
C THR A 75 -0.79 14.64 -26.11
N ASP A 76 -0.15 15.23 -27.13
CA ASP A 76 -0.77 16.29 -27.94
C ASP A 76 -1.96 15.77 -28.75
N ARG A 77 -1.86 14.57 -29.34
CA ARG A 77 -2.94 13.93 -30.10
C ARG A 77 -4.12 13.58 -29.21
N VAL A 78 -3.85 13.13 -27.98
CA VAL A 78 -4.90 12.83 -27.00
C VAL A 78 -5.62 14.11 -26.60
N PHE A 79 -4.90 15.20 -26.35
CA PHE A 79 -5.53 16.48 -26.01
C PHE A 79 -6.30 17.09 -27.18
N GLU A 80 -5.82 16.96 -28.41
CA GLU A 80 -6.58 17.36 -29.60
C GLU A 80 -7.87 16.56 -29.75
N PHE A 81 -7.81 15.24 -29.59
CA PHE A 81 -9.01 14.39 -29.60
C PHE A 81 -10.01 14.82 -28.52
N LEU A 82 -9.54 15.05 -27.29
CA LEU A 82 -10.40 15.51 -26.20
C LEU A 82 -11.01 16.89 -26.47
N ARG A 83 -10.31 17.79 -27.18
CA ARG A 83 -10.85 19.09 -27.58
C ARG A 83 -11.99 18.96 -28.60
N LEU A 84 -11.97 17.93 -29.45
CA LEU A 84 -13.06 17.67 -30.41
C LEU A 84 -14.37 17.24 -29.73
N LEU A 85 -14.30 16.65 -28.54
CA LEU A 85 -15.48 16.26 -27.75
C LEU A 85 -16.15 17.46 -27.07
N VAL A 86 -15.50 18.63 -27.04
CA VAL A 86 -15.99 19.83 -26.32
C VAL A 86 -16.49 20.87 -27.32
N ARG A 87 -17.66 21.46 -27.04
CA ARG A 87 -18.22 22.56 -27.85
C ARG A 87 -17.22 23.72 -27.99
N PRO A 88 -17.10 24.36 -29.17
CA PRO A 88 -16.15 25.45 -29.41
C PRO A 88 -16.19 26.58 -28.37
N SER A 89 -17.40 26.95 -27.91
CA SER A 89 -17.61 28.01 -26.91
C SER A 89 -17.05 27.69 -25.51
N ARG A 90 -16.69 26.43 -25.22
CA ARG A 90 -16.17 25.99 -23.91
C ARG A 90 -14.71 25.54 -23.97
N GLN A 91 -14.05 25.62 -25.12
CA GLN A 91 -12.66 25.16 -25.29
C GLN A 91 -11.67 25.93 -24.39
N GLN A 92 -11.89 27.22 -24.15
CA GLN A 92 -11.04 28.02 -23.26
C GLN A 92 -11.10 27.53 -21.80
N ASN A 93 -12.30 27.23 -21.29
CA ASN A 93 -12.48 26.64 -19.95
C ASN A 93 -11.89 25.24 -19.86
N PHE A 94 -12.02 24.44 -20.92
CA PHE A 94 -11.43 23.10 -20.99
C PHE A 94 -9.90 23.14 -20.93
N ASN A 95 -9.25 24.06 -21.67
CA ASN A 95 -7.81 24.24 -21.61
C ASN A 95 -7.32 24.73 -20.23
N LEU A 96 -8.09 25.57 -19.54
CA LEU A 96 -7.80 25.98 -18.16
C LEU A 96 -7.88 24.80 -17.18
N LEU A 97 -8.88 23.92 -17.34
CA LEU A 97 -9.01 22.69 -16.55
C LEU A 97 -7.82 21.76 -16.76
N LEU A 98 -7.43 21.51 -18.01
CA LEU A 98 -6.26 20.66 -18.34
C LEU A 98 -4.97 21.18 -17.69
N ARG A 99 -4.72 22.50 -17.76
CA ARG A 99 -3.56 23.12 -17.10
C ARG A 99 -3.62 23.00 -15.58
N ARG A 100 -4.82 23.05 -14.97
CA ARG A 100 -4.99 22.90 -13.52
C ARG A 100 -4.72 21.44 -13.10
N ILE A 101 -5.19 20.47 -13.88
CA ILE A 101 -4.93 19.04 -13.66
C ILE A 101 -3.44 18.73 -13.80
N ASP A 102 -2.80 19.18 -14.87
CA ASP A 102 -1.35 18.99 -15.11
C ASP A 102 -0.49 19.57 -13.98
N ARG A 103 -0.81 20.79 -13.53
CA ARG A 103 -0.12 21.41 -12.39
C ARG A 103 -0.35 20.65 -11.08
N GLY A 104 -1.55 20.11 -10.88
CA GLY A 104 -1.88 19.29 -9.71
C GLY A 104 -1.07 17.98 -9.69
N LEU A 105 -1.11 17.24 -10.80
CA LEU A 105 -0.37 15.99 -10.98
C LEU A 105 1.13 16.17 -10.85
N SER A 106 1.72 17.14 -11.56
CA SER A 106 3.15 17.44 -11.46
C SER A 106 3.57 17.85 -10.05
N GLY A 107 2.72 18.61 -9.34
CA GLY A 107 2.92 18.95 -7.93
C GLY A 107 2.93 17.72 -7.02
N VAL A 108 1.99 16.79 -7.21
CA VAL A 108 1.92 15.53 -6.45
C VAL A 108 3.14 14.65 -6.72
N VAL A 109 3.54 14.46 -7.99
CA VAL A 109 4.71 13.64 -8.35
C VAL A 109 5.99 14.22 -7.73
N ARG A 110 6.22 15.53 -7.87
CA ARG A 110 7.40 16.19 -7.27
C ARG A 110 7.37 16.11 -5.74
N GLY A 111 6.20 16.30 -5.14
CA GLY A 111 6.02 16.18 -3.70
C GLY A 111 6.34 14.77 -3.20
N GLN A 112 5.83 13.75 -3.88
CA GLN A 112 6.08 12.36 -3.50
C GLN A 112 7.54 11.96 -3.63
N LEU A 113 8.23 12.40 -4.68
CA LEU A 113 9.67 12.17 -4.83
C LEU A 113 10.47 12.84 -3.70
N MET A 114 10.08 14.06 -3.30
CA MET A 114 10.71 14.73 -2.17
C MET A 114 10.45 13.99 -0.85
N ILE A 115 9.22 13.54 -0.62
CA ILE A 115 8.85 12.74 0.57
C ILE A 115 9.66 11.45 0.60
N ALA A 116 9.76 10.72 -0.51
CA ALA A 116 10.53 9.48 -0.62
C ALA A 116 12.01 9.68 -0.27
N LEU A 117 12.62 10.78 -0.72
CA LEU A 117 14.00 11.13 -0.37
C LEU A 117 14.14 11.43 1.13
N VAL A 118 13.25 12.24 1.70
CA VAL A 118 13.32 12.57 3.14
C VAL A 118 13.10 11.33 4.00
N ASN A 119 12.13 10.47 3.65
CA ASN A 119 11.91 9.20 4.32
C ASN A 119 13.11 8.27 4.20
N GLY A 120 13.76 8.23 3.03
CA GLY A 120 14.99 7.50 2.81
C GLY A 120 16.09 7.94 3.76
N VAL A 121 16.33 9.25 3.87
CA VAL A 121 17.33 9.81 4.80
C VAL A 121 16.99 9.49 6.25
N LEU A 122 15.76 9.72 6.68
CA LEU A 122 15.31 9.44 8.04
C LEU A 122 15.44 7.95 8.40
N SER A 123 15.03 7.07 7.49
CA SER A 123 15.14 5.62 7.67
C SER A 123 16.59 5.18 7.70
N GLY A 124 17.45 5.78 6.85
CA GLY A 124 18.88 5.50 6.85
C GLY A 124 19.57 5.92 8.14
N ILE A 125 19.24 7.09 8.68
CA ILE A 125 19.73 7.54 10.00
C ILE A 125 19.27 6.58 11.09
N LEU A 126 17.99 6.18 11.08
CA LEU A 126 17.43 5.23 12.05
C LEU A 126 18.15 3.87 12.00
N PHE A 127 18.30 3.29 10.81
CA PHE A 127 18.92 1.98 10.62
C PHE A 127 20.41 1.99 10.96
N TYR A 128 21.10 3.08 10.62
CA TYR A 128 22.50 3.30 10.99
C TYR A 128 22.66 3.44 12.51
N ALA A 129 21.83 4.26 13.16
CA ALA A 129 21.89 4.47 14.60
C ALA A 129 21.62 3.18 15.40
N LEU A 130 20.76 2.30 14.89
CA LEU A 130 20.46 1.00 15.48
C LEU A 130 21.48 -0.09 15.08
N ASN A 131 22.54 0.25 14.34
CA ASN A 131 23.58 -0.67 13.87
C ASN A 131 23.01 -1.92 13.17
N LEU A 132 21.99 -1.74 12.32
CA LEU A 132 21.44 -2.84 11.56
C LEU A 132 22.44 -3.33 10.51
N ASN A 133 22.56 -4.66 10.41
CA ASN A 133 23.25 -5.28 9.30
C ASN A 133 22.57 -4.88 7.98
N TYR A 134 23.36 -4.56 6.96
CA TYR A 134 22.83 -4.14 5.65
C TYR A 134 21.98 -2.86 5.66
N TRP A 135 22.16 -1.97 6.65
CA TRP A 135 21.44 -0.69 6.72
C TRP A 135 21.44 0.12 5.41
N PRO A 136 22.51 0.18 4.56
CA PRO A 136 22.46 0.94 3.31
C PRO A 136 21.49 0.32 2.30
N VAL A 137 21.43 -1.02 2.24
CA VAL A 137 20.54 -1.76 1.35
C VAL A 137 19.09 -1.60 1.80
N LEU A 138 18.83 -1.72 3.10
CA LEU A 138 17.50 -1.50 3.68
C LEU A 138 17.01 -0.06 3.45
N THR A 139 17.92 0.91 3.56
CA THR A 139 17.63 2.32 3.27
C THR A 139 17.24 2.53 1.81
N LEU A 140 17.98 1.91 0.87
CA LEU A 140 17.67 1.98 -0.55
C LEU A 140 16.28 1.38 -0.84
N ILE A 141 15.99 0.19 -0.27
CA ILE A 141 14.68 -0.46 -0.38
C ILE A 141 13.59 0.45 0.16
N ALA A 142 13.77 1.03 1.36
CA ALA A 142 12.80 1.94 1.97
C ALA A 142 12.57 3.18 1.11
N THR A 143 13.62 3.77 0.54
CA THR A 143 13.54 4.95 -0.33
C THR A 143 12.76 4.65 -1.61
N VAL A 144 13.09 3.55 -2.30
CA VAL A 144 12.43 3.16 -3.55
C VAL A 144 10.96 2.81 -3.31
N LEU A 145 10.68 2.04 -2.25
CA LEU A 145 9.31 1.66 -1.94
C LEU A 145 8.47 2.86 -1.46
N SER A 146 9.05 3.82 -0.75
CA SER A 146 8.37 5.05 -0.29
C SER A 146 7.85 5.95 -1.41
N VAL A 147 8.22 5.70 -2.68
CA VAL A 147 7.57 6.35 -3.83
C VAL A 147 6.06 6.07 -3.85
N ILE A 148 5.63 4.94 -3.29
CA ILE A 148 4.22 4.59 -3.15
C ILE A 148 3.78 4.93 -1.72
N PRO A 149 2.89 5.93 -1.52
CA PRO A 149 2.39 6.27 -0.19
C PRO A 149 1.79 5.06 0.53
N ILE A 150 2.01 4.98 1.84
CA ILE A 150 1.48 3.96 2.76
C ILE A 150 2.02 2.54 2.49
N PHE A 151 1.85 2.01 1.27
CA PHE A 151 2.38 0.69 0.90
C PHE A 151 3.90 0.66 0.96
N GLY A 152 4.57 1.75 0.58
CA GLY A 152 6.01 1.86 0.62
C GLY A 152 6.60 1.61 1.99
N ALA A 153 6.02 2.24 3.01
CA ALA A 153 6.40 2.05 4.40
C ALA A 153 6.07 0.64 4.91
N ILE A 154 4.88 0.11 4.59
CA ILE A 154 4.49 -1.24 5.00
C ILE A 154 5.45 -2.29 4.39
N LEU A 155 5.64 -2.26 3.08
CA LEU A 155 6.48 -3.23 2.37
C LEU A 155 7.96 -3.12 2.78
N SER A 156 8.48 -1.91 2.99
CA SER A 156 9.87 -1.72 3.42
C SER A 156 10.10 -2.08 4.88
N SER A 157 9.08 -1.99 5.73
CA SER A 157 9.18 -2.36 7.14
C SER A 157 9.42 -3.85 7.35
N ILE A 158 8.88 -4.71 6.48
CA ILE A 158 9.00 -6.16 6.60
C ILE A 158 10.47 -6.62 6.63
N PRO A 159 11.30 -6.35 5.59
CA PRO A 159 12.71 -6.74 5.62
C PRO A 159 13.50 -6.01 6.72
N ALA A 160 13.18 -4.73 7.01
CA ALA A 160 13.88 -3.97 8.04
C ALA A 160 13.69 -4.56 9.44
N VAL A 161 12.45 -4.93 9.80
CA VAL A 161 12.12 -5.56 11.07
C VAL A 161 12.68 -6.99 11.13
N LEU A 162 12.62 -7.74 10.02
CA LEU A 162 13.17 -9.10 9.96
C LEU A 162 14.69 -9.12 10.20
N VAL A 163 15.42 -8.15 9.63
CA VAL A 163 16.84 -7.97 9.92
C VAL A 163 17.06 -7.47 11.34
N GLY A 164 16.19 -6.60 11.85
CA GLY A 164 16.21 -6.17 13.26
C GLY A 164 16.11 -7.33 14.25
N PHE A 165 15.29 -8.35 13.95
CA PHE A 165 15.17 -9.56 14.77
C PHE A 165 16.48 -10.37 14.84
N GLN A 166 17.29 -10.35 13.78
CA GLN A 166 18.60 -11.02 13.79
C GLN A 166 19.56 -10.35 14.79
N SER A 167 19.40 -9.05 15.02
CA SER A 167 20.14 -8.27 16.02
C SER A 167 19.49 -8.27 17.41
N GLY A 168 18.41 -9.03 17.62
CA GLY A 168 17.70 -9.19 18.89
C GLY A 168 16.30 -8.56 18.95
N PHE A 169 15.45 -9.09 19.84
CA PHE A 169 14.05 -8.66 20.00
C PHE A 169 13.90 -7.18 20.38
N THR A 170 14.82 -6.65 21.20
CA THR A 170 14.84 -5.24 21.59
C THR A 170 15.13 -4.34 20.40
N THR A 171 16.15 -4.67 19.61
CA THR A 171 16.52 -3.96 18.38
C THR A 171 15.36 -3.96 17.38
N ALA A 172 14.73 -5.11 17.14
CA ALA A 172 13.54 -5.21 16.29
C ALA A 172 12.39 -4.30 16.75
N GLY A 173 12.15 -4.23 18.06
CA GLY A 173 11.16 -3.32 18.65
C GLY A 173 11.48 -1.85 18.39
N PHE A 174 12.74 -1.44 18.58
CA PHE A 174 13.17 -0.07 18.28
C PHE A 174 13.09 0.28 16.79
N VAL A 175 13.41 -0.67 15.91
CA VAL A 175 13.24 -0.49 14.45
C VAL A 175 11.77 -0.25 14.12
N LEU A 176 10.87 -1.09 14.64
CA LEU A 176 9.44 -0.98 14.39
C LEU A 176 8.88 0.37 14.90
N ILE A 177 9.22 0.75 16.13
CA ILE A 177 8.80 2.03 16.72
C ILE A 177 9.36 3.21 15.91
N GLY A 178 10.62 3.14 15.50
CA GLY A 178 11.25 4.19 14.68
C GLY A 178 10.57 4.35 13.32
N ILE A 179 10.25 3.25 12.64
CA ILE A 179 9.52 3.28 11.36
C ILE A 179 8.12 3.87 11.55
N ILE A 180 7.40 3.49 12.60
CA ILE A 180 6.09 4.08 12.94
C ILE A 180 6.23 5.60 13.18
N GLY A 181 7.28 6.02 13.89
CA GLY A 181 7.59 7.43 14.12
C GLY A 181 7.83 8.21 12.83
N ILE A 182 8.61 7.65 11.90
CA ILE A 182 8.85 8.22 10.57
C ILE A 182 7.53 8.32 9.79
N HIS A 183 6.70 7.26 9.81
CA HIS A 183 5.40 7.27 9.14
C HIS A 183 4.45 8.33 9.72
N GLN A 184 4.48 8.56 11.04
CA GLN A 184 3.70 9.63 11.66
C GLN A 184 4.21 11.02 11.26
N LEU A 185 5.52 11.19 11.14
CA LEU A 185 6.11 12.42 10.61
C LEU A 185 5.69 12.64 9.15
N GLU A 186 5.69 11.56 8.34
CA GLU A 186 5.25 11.60 6.95
C GLU A 186 3.81 12.09 6.85
N ALA A 187 2.90 11.38 7.52
CA ALA A 187 1.47 11.63 7.46
C ALA A 187 1.08 13.01 7.98
N ASN A 188 1.66 13.44 9.10
CA ASN A 188 1.22 14.64 9.82
C ASN A 188 2.01 15.90 9.48
N VAL A 189 3.24 15.78 8.96
CA VAL A 189 4.13 16.93 8.73
C VAL A 189 4.58 17.01 7.28
N LEU A 190 5.21 15.95 6.74
CA LEU A 190 5.77 16.00 5.39
C LEU A 190 4.68 16.14 4.33
N ASN A 191 3.63 15.33 4.40
CA ASN A 191 2.50 15.38 3.47
C ASN A 191 1.87 16.78 3.40
N PRO A 192 1.38 17.39 4.50
CA PRO A 192 0.77 18.71 4.44
C PRO A 192 1.76 19.82 4.09
N LYS A 193 3.04 19.71 4.46
CA LYS A 193 4.04 20.75 4.19
C LYS A 193 4.57 20.72 2.75
N ILE A 194 4.73 19.53 2.18
CA ILE A 194 5.28 19.32 0.83
C ILE A 194 4.17 19.33 -0.22
N MET A 195 3.02 18.67 0.04
CA MET A 195 1.89 18.62 -0.89
C MET A 195 0.87 19.75 -0.70
N GLY A 196 1.06 20.63 0.31
CA GLY A 196 0.03 21.51 0.89
C GLY A 196 -0.85 22.33 -0.06
N ASP A 197 -0.37 22.73 -1.24
CA ASP A 197 -1.15 23.48 -2.22
C ASP A 197 -1.67 22.64 -3.41
N ALA A 198 -1.16 21.41 -3.57
CA ALA A 198 -1.54 20.48 -4.65
C ALA A 198 -2.66 19.52 -4.23
N ALA A 199 -2.77 19.21 -2.93
CA ALA A 199 -3.74 18.26 -2.40
C ALA A 199 -4.38 18.79 -1.10
N LYS A 200 -5.20 19.85 -1.18
CA LYS A 200 -6.09 20.26 -0.06
C LYS A 200 -7.20 19.22 0.15
N VAL A 201 -6.82 17.96 0.25
CA VAL A 201 -7.68 16.80 0.41
C VAL A 201 -7.56 16.42 1.87
N HIS A 202 -8.70 16.37 2.57
CA HIS A 202 -8.72 15.93 3.96
C HIS A 202 -8.14 14.50 4.05
N PRO A 203 -7.22 14.17 4.97
CA PRO A 203 -6.58 12.85 5.04
C PRO A 203 -7.56 11.67 5.05
N VAL A 204 -8.73 11.86 5.67
CA VAL A 204 -9.84 10.89 5.67
C VAL A 204 -10.31 10.53 4.25
N LEU A 205 -10.39 11.50 3.33
CA LEU A 205 -10.76 11.24 1.92
C LEU A 205 -9.70 10.40 1.21
N VAL A 206 -8.42 10.58 1.55
CA VAL A 206 -7.33 9.76 1.01
C VAL A 206 -7.49 8.31 1.45
N VAL A 207 -7.78 8.08 2.73
CA VAL A 207 -8.05 6.74 3.27
C VAL A 207 -9.27 6.10 2.61
N PHE A 208 -10.38 6.84 2.45
CA PHE A 208 -11.57 6.33 1.75
C PHE A 208 -11.29 5.98 0.29
N ALA A 209 -10.53 6.82 -0.42
CA ALA A 209 -10.14 6.53 -1.80
C ALA A 209 -9.24 5.31 -1.89
N LEU A 210 -8.31 5.12 -0.95
CA LEU A 210 -7.45 3.95 -0.88
C LEU A 210 -8.26 2.68 -0.64
N LEU A 211 -9.17 2.68 0.34
CA LEU A 211 -10.04 1.54 0.64
C LEU A 211 -10.99 1.23 -0.53
N GLY A 212 -11.58 2.26 -1.13
CA GLY A 212 -12.45 2.10 -2.30
C GLY A 212 -11.68 1.59 -3.52
N GLY A 213 -10.50 2.13 -3.79
CA GLY A 213 -9.62 1.71 -4.88
C GLY A 213 -9.13 0.28 -4.69
N GLU A 214 -8.73 -0.07 -3.46
CA GLU A 214 -8.33 -1.42 -3.08
C GLU A 214 -9.48 -2.42 -3.27
N HIS A 215 -10.69 -2.08 -2.84
CA HIS A 215 -11.85 -2.95 -3.01
C HIS A 215 -12.23 -3.19 -4.48
N LEU A 216 -12.12 -2.16 -5.33
CA LEU A 216 -12.52 -2.24 -6.74
C LEU A 216 -11.47 -2.90 -7.63
N PHE A 217 -10.19 -2.55 -7.46
CA PHE A 217 -9.10 -2.96 -8.37
C PHE A 217 -7.88 -3.54 -7.64
N GLY A 218 -8.01 -3.89 -6.36
CA GLY A 218 -6.93 -4.41 -5.53
C GLY A 218 -5.81 -3.39 -5.33
N LEU A 219 -4.58 -3.88 -5.15
CA LEU A 219 -3.40 -3.05 -4.95
C LEU A 219 -3.23 -1.95 -6.03
N ALA A 220 -3.57 -2.25 -7.29
CA ALA A 220 -3.48 -1.30 -8.39
C ALA A 220 -4.47 -0.12 -8.23
N GLY A 221 -5.69 -0.39 -7.73
CA GLY A 221 -6.65 0.66 -7.44
C GLY A 221 -6.26 1.50 -6.23
N ALA A 222 -5.65 0.88 -5.23
CA ALA A 222 -5.10 1.59 -4.08
C ALA A 222 -3.95 2.54 -4.48
N LEU A 223 -3.07 2.08 -5.37
CA LEU A 223 -1.98 2.88 -5.95
C LEU A 223 -2.48 4.13 -6.70
N LEU A 224 -3.54 3.97 -7.50
CA LEU A 224 -4.12 5.05 -8.29
C LEU A 224 -5.12 5.92 -7.52
N ALA A 225 -5.48 5.52 -6.30
CA ALA A 225 -6.49 6.20 -5.49
C ALA A 225 -6.17 7.67 -5.24
N VAL A 226 -4.93 8.00 -4.88
CA VAL A 226 -4.52 9.37 -4.55
C VAL A 226 -4.55 10.29 -5.78
N PRO A 227 -3.96 9.91 -6.94
CA PRO A 227 -4.14 10.66 -8.18
C PRO A 227 -5.60 10.82 -8.61
N LEU A 228 -6.40 9.76 -8.58
CA LEU A 228 -7.81 9.78 -8.95
C LEU A 228 -8.63 10.71 -8.04
N LEU A 229 -8.34 10.70 -6.74
CA LEU A 229 -8.97 11.59 -5.78
C LEU A 229 -8.62 13.06 -6.06
N SER A 230 -7.37 13.35 -6.41
CA SER A 230 -6.93 14.71 -6.79
C SER A 230 -7.63 15.20 -8.07
N ILE A 231 -7.76 14.33 -9.08
CA ILE A 231 -8.51 14.62 -10.31
C ILE A 231 -9.98 14.88 -10.00
N THR A 232 -10.62 14.00 -9.23
CA THR A 232 -12.03 14.12 -8.82
C THR A 232 -12.28 15.39 -8.03
N GLN A 233 -11.39 15.74 -7.10
CA GLN A 233 -11.49 16.98 -6.33
C GLN A 233 -11.36 18.21 -7.25
N SER A 234 -10.42 18.20 -8.19
CA SER A 234 -10.21 19.30 -9.14
C SER A 234 -11.42 19.51 -10.04
N LEU A 235 -12.03 18.43 -10.52
CA LEU A 235 -13.29 18.44 -11.27
C LEU A 235 -14.42 19.03 -10.42
N PHE A 236 -14.60 18.54 -9.19
CA PHE A 236 -15.63 19.02 -8.28
C PHE A 236 -15.50 20.52 -8.01
N LEU A 237 -14.29 21.00 -7.70
CA LEU A 237 -14.05 22.43 -7.46
C LEU A 237 -14.31 23.28 -8.70
N HIS A 238 -13.95 22.79 -9.89
CA HIS A 238 -14.19 23.50 -11.15
C HIS A 238 -15.69 23.59 -11.48
N PHE A 239 -16.43 22.50 -11.33
CA PHE A 239 -17.88 22.50 -11.54
C PHE A 239 -18.61 23.32 -10.49
N ARG A 240 -18.16 23.32 -9.23
CA ARG A 240 -18.71 24.16 -8.17
C ARG A 240 -18.52 25.65 -8.47
N GLU A 241 -17.35 26.03 -9.01
CA GLU A 241 -17.05 27.41 -9.43
C GLU A 241 -17.93 27.85 -10.60
N LEU A 242 -18.21 26.94 -11.55
CA LEU A 242 -19.15 27.17 -12.66
C LEU A 242 -20.63 27.23 -12.24
N ALA A 243 -21.04 26.41 -11.26
CA ALA A 243 -22.44 26.28 -10.86
C ALA A 243 -22.88 27.32 -9.82
N LEU A 244 -21.99 27.72 -8.90
CA LEU A 244 -22.33 28.62 -7.79
C LEU A 244 -21.75 30.02 -7.95
N GLY A 245 -20.87 30.27 -8.93
CA GLY A 245 -20.22 31.58 -9.13
C GLY A 245 -19.34 32.04 -7.95
N VAL A 246 -19.12 31.18 -6.95
CA VAL A 246 -18.31 31.48 -5.76
C VAL A 246 -16.84 31.34 -6.13
N PRO A 247 -16.05 32.43 -6.13
CA PRO A 247 -14.63 32.37 -6.43
C PRO A 247 -13.90 31.50 -5.41
N THR A 248 -13.03 30.61 -5.86
CA THR A 248 -12.16 29.86 -4.95
C THR A 248 -11.26 30.80 -4.11
N PRO A 249 -10.79 30.43 -2.90
CA PRO A 249 -9.91 31.28 -2.09
C PRO A 249 -8.64 31.77 -2.82
N ARG A 250 -8.22 31.08 -3.89
CA ARG A 250 -7.12 31.50 -4.78
C ARG A 250 -7.48 32.69 -5.67
N THR A 251 -8.71 32.78 -6.19
CA THR A 251 -9.16 33.92 -7.01
C THR A 251 -9.44 35.16 -6.16
N LEU A 252 -9.81 34.99 -4.88
CA LEU A 252 -9.87 36.08 -3.90
C LEU A 252 -8.49 36.68 -3.58
N ARG A 253 -7.43 35.87 -3.47
CA ARG A 253 -6.05 36.40 -3.30
C ARG A 253 -5.51 37.08 -4.56
N ALA A 254 -5.80 36.53 -5.74
CA ALA A 254 -5.36 37.12 -7.02
C ALA A 254 -6.06 38.44 -7.36
N SER A 255 -7.29 38.64 -6.87
CA SER A 255 -8.01 39.92 -6.98
C SER A 255 -7.63 40.93 -5.90
N ALA A 256 -7.17 40.47 -4.73
CA ALA A 256 -6.70 41.34 -3.65
C ALA A 256 -5.31 41.95 -3.89
N PHE A 257 -4.46 41.29 -4.69
CA PHE A 257 -3.16 41.80 -5.09
C PHE A 257 -2.98 41.67 -6.61
N PRO A 258 -3.44 42.65 -7.40
CA PRO A 258 -3.12 42.69 -8.82
C PRO A 258 -1.58 42.77 -8.99
N PRO A 259 -1.02 42.10 -10.00
CA PRO A 259 0.40 42.24 -10.30
C PRO A 259 0.73 43.72 -10.55
N PRO A 260 1.90 44.23 -10.11
CA PRO A 260 2.32 45.58 -10.45
C PRO A 260 2.34 45.68 -11.98
N GLY A 261 1.72 46.75 -12.49
CA GLY A 261 1.62 47.00 -13.93
C GLY A 261 3.00 47.11 -14.61
N PRO A 262 3.02 47.05 -15.96
CA PRO A 262 4.26 47.11 -16.74
C PRO A 262 5.06 48.39 -16.50
#